data_AF-A0A956QJY9-F1
#
_entry.id   AF-A0A956QJY9-F1
#
_cell.length_a   1.000
_cell.length_b   1.000
_cell.length_c   1.000
_cell.angle_alpha   90.00
_cell.angle_beta   90.00
_cell.angle_gamma   90.00
#
_symmetry.space_group_name_H-M   'P 1'
#
loop_
_entity.id
_entity.type
_entity.pdbx_description
1 polymer ?
#
loop_
_entity_poly.entity_id
_entity_poly.type
_entity_poly.pdbx_seq_one_letter_code
_entity_poly.pdbx_strand_id
1 'polypeptide(L)'
;VVSGGDYVLLGQVGITIQNDGTYKVDETVLRSALGSSPEAVAELLTGDAATSSNGAFDILLGTVENLLANDGLVDAAKDSSESSITEFDAAIASHEVRMEQVQARYTRQFAALEALMGQMQSQSAYLTSALAKL
;
A
#
# COMPACT_ATOMS: atom_id res chain seq x y z
N VAL A 1 28.73 -11.35 -6.97
CA VAL A 1 29.96 -12.17 -7.01
C VAL A 1 31.10 -11.20 -6.78
N VAL A 2 31.68 -11.20 -5.58
CA VAL A 2 32.88 -10.41 -5.27
C VAL A 2 34.05 -11.21 -5.84
N SER A 3 34.74 -10.68 -6.83
CA SER A 3 35.81 -11.38 -7.55
C SER A 3 37.15 -10.80 -7.12
N GLY A 4 37.86 -11.48 -6.22
CA GLY A 4 39.18 -11.03 -5.75
C GLY A 4 39.89 -11.93 -4.73
N GLY A 5 39.15 -12.57 -3.81
CA GLY A 5 39.74 -13.35 -2.71
C GLY A 5 39.34 -14.82 -2.66
N ASP A 6 40.00 -15.59 -1.78
CA ASP A 6 39.71 -17.00 -1.46
C ASP A 6 38.22 -17.27 -1.11
N TYR A 7 37.49 -16.22 -0.74
CA TYR A 7 36.06 -16.24 -0.43
C TYR A 7 35.27 -15.31 -1.36
N VAL A 8 34.19 -15.84 -1.95
CA VAL A 8 33.33 -15.17 -2.94
C VAL A 8 31.88 -15.02 -2.42
N LEU A 9 31.49 -15.84 -1.45
CA LEU A 9 30.13 -15.92 -0.88
C LEU A 9 30.17 -15.84 0.65
N LEU A 10 29.21 -15.12 1.25
CA LEU A 10 29.05 -15.03 2.71
C LEU A 10 28.92 -16.41 3.39
N GLY A 11 28.30 -17.38 2.70
CA GLY A 11 28.17 -18.75 3.20
C GLY A 11 29.51 -19.45 3.41
N GLN A 12 30.56 -19.08 2.65
CA GLN A 12 31.90 -19.67 2.79
C GLN A 12 32.61 -19.20 4.06
N VAL A 13 32.23 -18.04 4.61
CA VAL A 13 32.72 -17.53 5.89
C VAL A 13 31.76 -17.81 7.05
N GLY A 14 30.76 -18.69 6.83
CA GLY A 14 29.83 -19.12 7.88
C GLY A 14 28.63 -18.19 8.09
N ILE A 15 28.39 -17.20 7.22
CA ILE A 15 27.23 -16.30 7.31
C ILE A 15 26.17 -16.75 6.31
N THR A 16 25.00 -17.15 6.80
CA THR A 16 23.89 -17.64 5.97
C THR A 16 22.61 -16.85 6.23
N ILE A 17 21.82 -16.64 5.19
CA ILE A 17 20.49 -16.01 5.31
C ILE A 17 19.47 -17.14 5.48
N GLN A 18 18.65 -17.03 6.53
CA GLN A 18 17.56 -17.95 6.81
C GLN A 18 16.30 -17.58 6.03
N ASN A 19 15.34 -18.51 5.93
CA ASN A 19 14.09 -18.30 5.18
C ASN A 19 13.23 -17.15 5.75
N ASP A 20 13.44 -16.77 7.01
CA ASP A 20 12.78 -15.64 7.67
C ASP A 20 13.52 -14.31 7.47
N GLY A 21 14.60 -14.30 6.68
CA GLY A 21 15.44 -13.13 6.42
C GLY A 21 16.46 -12.81 7.51
N THR A 22 16.54 -13.62 8.58
CA THR A 22 17.57 -13.43 9.61
C THR A 22 18.91 -14.01 9.16
N TYR A 23 20.00 -13.45 9.68
CA TYR A 23 21.35 -13.98 9.43
C TYR A 23 21.72 -14.98 10.53
N LYS A 24 22.12 -16.20 10.13
CA LYS A 24 22.74 -17.18 11.01
C LYS A 24 24.24 -17.18 10.78
N VAL A 25 24.99 -17.04 11.87
CA VAL A 25 26.46 -17.09 11.88
C VAL A 25 26.91 -18.41 12.50
N ASP A 26 27.64 -19.20 11.72
CA ASP A 26 28.41 -20.34 12.23
C ASP A 26 29.76 -19.84 12.73
N GLU A 27 29.86 -19.68 14.06
CA GLU A 27 31.06 -19.16 14.71
C GLU A 27 32.30 -20.03 14.47
N THR A 28 32.14 -21.34 14.30
CA THR A 28 33.28 -22.25 14.08
C THR A 28 33.87 -22.03 12.69
N VAL A 29 33.00 -21.95 11.67
CA VAL A 29 33.42 -21.69 10.29
C VAL A 29 34.00 -20.28 10.17
N LEU A 30 33.36 -19.28 10.79
CA LEU A 30 33.85 -17.91 10.76
C LEU A 30 35.22 -17.77 11.42
N ARG A 31 35.45 -18.40 12.58
CA ARG A 31 36.76 -18.42 13.24
C ARG A 31 37.82 -19.11 12.40
N SER A 32 37.48 -20.20 11.73
CA SER A 32 38.40 -20.90 10.82
C SER A 32 38.78 -20.03 9.62
N ALA A 33 37.82 -19.31 9.03
CA ALA A 33 38.06 -18.41 7.91
C ALA A 33 38.94 -17.21 8.31
N LEU A 34 38.63 -16.59 9.46
CA LEU A 34 39.43 -15.50 10.03
C LEU A 34 40.85 -15.93 10.41
N GLY A 35 41.03 -17.17 10.86
CA GLY A 35 42.36 -17.72 11.18
C GLY A 35 43.18 -18.08 9.94
N SER A 36 42.52 -18.36 8.81
CA SER A 36 43.19 -18.75 7.56
C SER A 36 43.57 -17.53 6.72
N SER A 37 42.61 -16.62 6.48
CA SER A 37 42.79 -15.44 5.63
C SER A 37 41.92 -14.27 6.14
N PRO A 38 42.34 -13.53 7.18
CA PRO A 38 41.56 -12.43 7.74
C PRO A 38 41.36 -11.28 6.74
N GLU A 39 42.34 -11.01 5.88
CA GLU A 39 42.24 -9.98 4.83
C GLU A 39 41.15 -10.33 3.80
N ALA A 40 41.04 -11.60 3.39
CA ALA A 40 40.01 -12.04 2.45
C ALA A 40 38.59 -11.97 3.05
N VAL A 41 38.45 -12.21 4.36
CA VAL A 41 37.16 -12.01 5.05
C VAL A 41 36.79 -10.53 5.13
N ALA A 42 37.77 -9.66 5.40
CA ALA A 42 37.55 -8.22 5.40
C ALA A 42 37.14 -7.73 4.00
N GLU A 43 37.87 -8.11 2.96
CA GLU A 43 37.55 -7.78 1.56
C GLU A 43 36.15 -8.26 1.15
N LEU A 44 35.72 -9.45 1.55
CA LEU A 44 34.37 -9.94 1.26
C LEU A 44 33.28 -9.06 1.89
N LEU A 45 33.51 -8.58 3.11
CA LEU A 45 32.53 -7.81 3.88
C LEU A 45 32.49 -6.34 3.49
N THR A 46 33.67 -5.71 3.37
CA THR A 46 33.82 -4.26 3.16
C THR A 46 34.24 -3.89 1.75
N GLY A 47 34.50 -4.88 0.90
CA GLY A 47 35.05 -4.64 -0.42
C GLY A 47 36.51 -4.23 -0.36
N ASP A 48 37.03 -3.85 -1.52
CA ASP A 48 38.38 -3.30 -1.66
C ASP A 48 38.32 -1.96 -2.38
N ALA A 49 38.76 -0.92 -1.68
CA ALA A 49 38.82 0.45 -2.17
C ALA A 49 39.83 0.63 -3.30
N ALA A 50 40.90 -0.17 -3.35
CA ALA A 50 41.91 -0.10 -4.41
C ALA A 50 41.39 -0.66 -5.75
N THR A 51 40.54 -1.68 -5.70
CA THR A 51 39.92 -2.29 -6.89
C THR A 51 38.50 -1.78 -7.16
N SER A 52 37.97 -0.86 -6.33
CA SER A 52 36.59 -0.38 -6.40
C SER A 52 35.56 -1.52 -6.38
N SER A 53 35.87 -2.60 -5.66
CA SER A 53 34.98 -3.73 -5.49
C SER A 53 34.09 -3.48 -4.26
N ASN A 54 32.78 -3.55 -4.45
CA ASN A 54 31.82 -3.42 -3.34
C ASN A 54 31.80 -4.69 -2.49
N GLY A 55 31.84 -4.52 -1.17
CA GLY A 55 31.64 -5.59 -0.22
C GLY A 55 30.17 -5.96 -0.06
N ALA A 56 29.93 -7.02 0.72
CA ALA A 56 28.57 -7.41 1.09
C ALA A 56 27.80 -6.28 1.79
N PHE A 57 28.46 -5.49 2.64
CA PHE A 57 27.82 -4.37 3.35
C PHE A 57 27.52 -3.18 2.44
N ASP A 58 28.39 -2.88 1.47
CA ASP A 58 28.14 -1.80 0.51
C ASP A 58 26.94 -2.11 -0.38
N ILE A 59 26.83 -3.37 -0.83
CA ILE A 59 25.68 -3.84 -1.62
C ILE A 59 24.39 -3.74 -0.79
N LEU A 60 24.44 -4.15 0.48
CA LEU A 60 23.29 -4.06 1.38
C LEU A 60 22.88 -2.60 1.59
N LEU A 61 23.83 -1.73 1.92
CA LEU A 61 23.58 -0.31 2.15
C LEU A 61 22.99 0.34 0.89
N GLY A 62 23.61 0.14 -0.27
CA GLY A 62 23.11 0.68 -1.53
C GLY A 62 21.71 0.18 -1.89
N THR A 63 21.37 -1.07 -1.55
CA THR A 63 20.01 -1.60 -1.75
C THR A 63 19.00 -0.89 -0.85
N VAL A 64 19.34 -0.69 0.43
CA VAL A 64 18.49 0.03 1.39
C VAL A 64 18.35 1.50 1.01
N GLU A 65 19.43 2.15 0.59
CA GLU A 65 19.41 3.54 0.13
C GLU A 65 18.53 3.72 -1.10
N ASN A 66 18.61 2.84 -2.10
CA ASN A 66 17.74 2.92 -3.28
C ASN A 66 16.27 2.67 -2.94
N LEU A 67 15.98 1.80 -1.96
CA LEU A 67 14.63 1.54 -1.48
C LEU A 67 14.04 2.77 -0.77
N LEU A 68 14.88 3.51 -0.03
CA LEU A 68 14.53 4.68 0.78
C LEU A 68 14.82 6.02 0.11
N ALA A 69 15.34 6.01 -1.12
CA ALA A 69 15.63 7.22 -1.87
C ALA A 69 14.33 7.97 -2.19
N ASN A 70 14.45 9.27 -2.45
CA ASN A 70 13.37 10.04 -3.05
C ASN A 70 12.99 9.38 -4.39
N ASP A 71 11.70 9.21 -4.66
CA ASP A 71 11.16 8.43 -5.79
C ASP A 71 11.59 6.94 -5.77
N GLY A 72 12.08 6.47 -4.62
CA GLY A 72 12.37 5.07 -4.37
C GLY A 72 11.08 4.25 -4.22
N LEU A 73 11.24 2.93 -4.06
CA LEU A 73 10.08 2.03 -4.03
C LEU A 73 9.16 2.29 -2.82
N VAL A 74 9.68 2.74 -1.68
CA VAL A 74 8.84 3.10 -0.52
C VAL A 74 8.01 4.35 -0.81
N ASP A 75 8.61 5.38 -1.40
CA ASP A 75 7.90 6.61 -1.77
C ASP A 75 6.86 6.31 -2.86
N ALA A 76 7.19 5.53 -3.89
CA ALA A 76 6.25 5.14 -4.92
C ALA A 76 5.03 4.38 -4.36
N ALA A 77 5.23 3.50 -3.38
CA ALA A 77 4.15 2.80 -2.71
C ALA A 77 3.27 3.75 -1.87
N LYS A 78 3.88 4.74 -1.22
CA LYS A 78 3.19 5.80 -0.49
C LYS A 78 2.36 6.66 -1.44
N ASP A 79 2.94 7.16 -2.51
CA ASP A 79 2.28 8.02 -3.51
C ASP A 79 1.09 7.31 -4.17
N SER A 80 1.25 6.02 -4.49
CA SER A 80 0.15 5.19 -5.01
C SER A 80 -1.01 5.07 -4.00
N SER A 81 -0.69 4.98 -2.70
CA SER A 81 -1.69 4.91 -1.64
C SER A 81 -2.40 6.25 -1.46
N GLU A 82 -1.65 7.36 -1.46
CA GLU A 82 -2.21 8.72 -1.39
C GLU A 82 -3.09 9.05 -2.60
N SER A 83 -2.70 8.59 -3.80
CA SER A 83 -3.51 8.71 -5.01
C SER A 83 -4.82 7.93 -4.89
N SER A 84 -4.76 6.70 -4.39
CA SER A 84 -5.96 5.87 -4.17
C SER A 84 -6.91 6.52 -3.15
N ILE A 85 -6.37 7.10 -2.07
CA ILE A 85 -7.15 7.85 -1.08
C ILE A 85 -7.86 9.04 -1.75
N THR A 86 -7.13 9.81 -2.55
CA THR A 86 -7.68 10.98 -3.26
C THR A 86 -8.80 10.59 -4.22
N GLU A 87 -8.64 9.48 -4.95
CA GLU A 87 -9.68 8.94 -5.84
C GLU A 87 -10.93 8.50 -5.06
N PHE A 88 -10.75 7.84 -3.91
CA PHE A 88 -11.86 7.46 -3.05
C PHE A 88 -12.60 8.67 -2.48
N ASP A 89 -11.89 9.71 -2.03
CA ASP A 89 -12.50 10.94 -1.53
C ASP A 89 -13.35 11.63 -2.63
N ALA A 90 -12.84 11.68 -3.86
CA ALA A 90 -13.59 12.21 -5.00
C ALA A 90 -14.86 11.38 -5.31
N ALA A 91 -14.76 10.05 -5.22
CA ALA A 91 -15.89 9.16 -5.42
C ALA A 91 -16.96 9.34 -4.32
N ILE A 92 -16.54 9.47 -3.06
CA ILE A 92 -17.42 9.73 -1.92
C ILE A 92 -18.18 11.04 -2.13
N ALA A 93 -17.48 12.14 -2.45
CA ALA A 93 -18.12 13.43 -2.69
C ALA A 93 -19.15 13.37 -3.85
N SER A 94 -18.85 12.65 -4.93
CA SER A 94 -19.80 12.46 -6.03
C SER A 94 -21.04 11.66 -5.59
N HIS A 95 -20.85 10.65 -4.74
CA HIS A 95 -21.95 9.87 -4.19
C HIS A 95 -22.83 10.67 -3.23
N GLU A 96 -22.25 11.54 -2.39
CA GLU A 96 -23.00 12.44 -1.52
C GLU A 96 -23.92 13.36 -2.32
N VAL A 97 -23.42 14.01 -3.37
CA VAL A 97 -24.22 14.85 -4.27
C VAL A 97 -25.37 14.06 -4.90
N ARG A 98 -25.13 12.82 -5.33
CA ARG A 98 -26.19 11.95 -5.89
C ARG A 98 -27.23 11.60 -4.84
N MET A 99 -26.81 11.29 -3.62
CA MET A 99 -27.71 10.96 -2.51
C MET A 99 -28.60 12.15 -2.14
N GLU A 100 -28.06 13.37 -2.11
CA GLU A 100 -28.85 14.60 -1.90
C GLU A 100 -29.90 14.80 -2.98
N GLN A 101 -29.55 14.58 -4.25
CA GLN A 101 -30.50 14.67 -5.36
C GLN A 101 -31.60 13.61 -5.27
N VAL A 102 -31.25 12.38 -4.89
CA VAL A 102 -32.21 11.29 -4.67
C VAL A 102 -33.15 11.62 -3.52
N GLN A 103 -32.64 12.14 -2.40
CA GLN A 103 -33.44 12.59 -1.27
C GLN A 103 -34.40 13.70 -1.71
N ALA A 104 -33.91 14.75 -2.38
CA ALA A 104 -34.75 15.85 -2.86
C ALA A 104 -35.85 15.37 -3.81
N ARG A 105 -35.55 14.41 -4.69
CA ARG A 105 -36.53 13.78 -5.58
C ARG A 105 -37.61 13.06 -4.79
N TYR A 106 -37.24 12.22 -3.82
CA TYR A 106 -38.20 11.49 -3.00
C TYR A 106 -39.06 12.43 -2.14
N THR A 107 -38.50 13.50 -1.58
CA THR A 107 -39.27 14.53 -0.87
C THR A 107 -40.34 15.16 -1.77
N ARG A 108 -40.00 15.52 -3.01
CA ARG A 108 -40.97 16.08 -3.97
C ARG A 108 -42.05 15.06 -4.37
N GLN A 109 -41.67 13.81 -4.61
CA GLN A 109 -42.61 12.74 -4.93
C GLN A 109 -43.59 12.50 -3.78
N PHE A 110 -43.09 12.48 -2.54
CA PHE A 110 -43.92 12.31 -1.36
C PHE A 110 -44.92 13.47 -1.21
N ALA A 111 -44.48 14.72 -1.33
CA ALA A 111 -45.37 15.88 -1.28
C ALA A 111 -46.43 15.87 -2.40
N ALA A 112 -46.07 15.44 -3.62
CA ALA A 112 -47.01 15.29 -4.72
C ALA A 112 -48.04 14.18 -4.45
N LEU A 113 -47.62 13.05 -3.86
CA LEU A 113 -48.52 11.97 -3.46
C LEU A 113 -49.47 12.42 -2.36
N GLU A 114 -49.02 13.20 -1.37
CA GLU A 114 -49.89 13.78 -0.35
C GLU A 114 -50.94 14.72 -0.94
N ALA A 115 -50.54 15.60 -1.87
CA ALA A 115 -51.47 16.49 -2.55
C ALA A 115 -52.50 15.71 -3.37
N LEU A 116 -52.08 14.68 -4.10
CA LEU A 116 -52.96 13.81 -4.86
C LEU A 116 -53.94 13.07 -3.95
N MET A 117 -53.48 12.51 -2.82
CA MET A 117 -54.35 11.86 -1.84
C MET A 117 -55.38 12.84 -1.27
N GLY A 118 -54.97 14.06 -0.92
CA GLY A 118 -55.89 15.11 -0.47
C GLY A 118 -56.95 15.46 -1.52
N GLN A 119 -56.55 15.56 -2.79
CA GLN A 119 -57.47 15.81 -3.91
C GLN A 119 -58.41 14.62 -4.16
N MET A 120 -57.92 13.38 -4.05
CA MET A 120 -58.77 12.18 -4.19
C MET A 120 -59.79 12.11 -3.05
N GLN A 121 -59.42 12.48 -1.83
CA GLN A 121 -60.31 12.47 -0.68
C GLN A 121 -61.40 13.54 -0.78
N SER A 122 -61.07 14.75 -1.26
CA SER A 122 -62.07 15.79 -1.52
C SER A 122 -63.03 15.42 -2.65
N GLN A 123 -62.52 14.82 -3.73
CA GLN A 123 -63.34 14.29 -4.82
C GLN A 123 -64.28 13.17 -4.35
N SER A 124 -63.76 12.23 -3.55
CA SER A 124 -64.58 11.16 -2.97
C SER A 124 -65.70 11.72 -2.10
N ALA A 125 -65.42 12.73 -1.26
CA ALA A 125 -66.44 13.36 -0.42
C ALA A 125 -67.53 14.06 -1.25
N TYR A 126 -67.14 14.76 -2.34
CA TYR A 126 -68.08 15.38 -3.27
C TYR A 126 -69.00 14.35 -3.93
N LEU A 127 -68.43 13.26 -4.46
CA LEU A 127 -69.19 12.18 -5.10
C LEU A 127 -70.19 11.53 -4.13
N THR A 128 -69.78 11.25 -2.89
CA THR A 128 -70.67 10.72 -1.85
C THR A 128 -71.82 11.70 -1.55
N SER A 129 -71.54 13.00 -1.48
CA SER A 129 -72.58 14.02 -1.25
C SER A 129 -73.55 14.15 -2.42
N ALA A 130 -73.06 14.07 -3.66
CA ALA A 130 -73.90 14.10 -4.85
C ALA A 130 -74.83 12.88 -4.92
N LEU A 131 -74.29 11.69 -4.64
CA LEU A 131 -75.07 10.44 -4.61
C LEU A 131 -76.13 10.44 -3.49
N ALA A 132 -75.84 11.02 -2.33
CA ALA A 132 -76.81 11.12 -1.24
C ALA A 132 -77.97 12.09 -1.49
N LYS A 133 -77.88 12.92 -2.54
CA LYS A 133 -78.93 13.87 -2.95
C LYS A 133 -79.80 13.35 -4.10
N LEU A 134 -79.43 12.23 -4.71
CA LEU A 134 -80.28 11.46 -5.63
C LEU A 134 -81.12 10.45 -4.85
#